data_AF-A0A9Q1MEH9-F1
#
_entry.id   AF-A0A9Q1MEH9-F1
#
_cell.length_a   1.000
_cell.length_b   1.000
_cell.length_c   1.000
_cell.angle_alpha   90.00
_cell.angle_beta   90.00
_cell.angle_gamma   90.00
#
_symmetry.space_group_name_H-M   'P 1'
#
loop_
_entity.id
_entity.type
_entity.pdbx_description
1 polymer ?
#
loop_
_entity_poly.entity_id
_entity_poly.type
_entity_poly.pdbx_seq_one_letter_code
_entity_poly.pdbx_strand_id
1 'polypeptide(L)'
;MDDEEMHLVKEGIMEIPEEWDPPMRIVKDRKRPEERIGAGRDLIKYVVSPISGELVHVNEMSEHMRISLIDPKYNEQKKMMFAKIRETTLAHDDEISRNIVGLARHRPNIFGTTEEEV
;
A
#
# COMPACT_ATOMS: atom_id res chain seq x y z
N MET A 1 -23.15 -13.05 43.18
CA MET A 1 -23.07 -12.31 41.90
C MET A 1 -24.24 -11.37 42.01
N ASP A 2 -23.91 -10.21 42.55
CA ASP A 2 -24.86 -9.39 43.30
C ASP A 2 -25.55 -8.45 42.31
N ASP A 3 -26.84 -8.19 42.53
CA ASP A 3 -27.71 -7.49 41.56
C ASP A 3 -27.20 -6.08 41.19
N GLU A 4 -26.27 -5.52 41.98
CA GLU A 4 -25.57 -4.25 41.73
C GLU A 4 -24.51 -4.36 40.63
N GLU A 5 -23.82 -5.51 40.45
CA GLU A 5 -22.82 -5.69 39.38
C GLU A 5 -23.47 -5.74 37.99
N MET A 6 -24.68 -6.29 37.87
CA MET A 6 -25.41 -6.34 36.59
C MET A 6 -25.89 -4.95 36.13
N HIS A 7 -26.12 -4.02 37.06
CA HIS A 7 -26.55 -2.67 36.72
C HIS A 7 -25.41 -1.81 36.14
N LEU A 8 -24.19 -2.01 36.64
CA LEU A 8 -23.01 -1.26 36.20
C LEU A 8 -22.58 -1.62 34.76
N VAL A 9 -22.78 -2.87 34.34
CA VAL A 9 -22.51 -3.31 32.95
C VAL A 9 -23.49 -2.69 31.96
N LYS A 10 -24.71 -2.34 32.42
CA LYS A 10 -25.76 -1.77 31.58
C LYS A 10 -25.55 -0.29 31.28
N GLU A 11 -24.92 0.46 32.19
CA GLU A 11 -24.59 1.88 31.98
C GLU A 11 -23.33 2.11 31.13
N GLY A 12 -22.48 1.09 30.98
CA GLY A 12 -21.25 1.17 30.17
C GLY A 12 -21.44 0.98 28.66
N ILE A 13 -22.64 0.63 28.21
CA ILE A 13 -22.96 0.50 26.78
C ILE A 13 -23.59 1.82 26.35
N MET A 14 -22.73 2.77 25.98
CA MET A 14 -23.13 3.99 25.30
C MET A 14 -23.82 3.60 23.98
N GLU A 15 -25.16 3.62 23.97
CA GLU A 15 -25.95 3.45 22.75
C GLU A 15 -25.60 4.62 21.81
N ILE A 16 -24.76 4.32 20.83
CA ILE A 16 -24.47 5.23 19.72
C ILE A 16 -25.78 5.39 18.96
N PRO A 17 -26.33 6.61 18.79
CA PRO A 17 -27.53 6.82 18.00
C PRO A 17 -27.29 6.31 16.57
N GLU A 18 -28.04 5.29 16.17
CA GLU A 18 -27.94 4.57 14.88
C GLU A 18 -28.22 5.44 13.64
N GLU A 19 -28.45 6.75 13.80
CA GLU A 19 -29.05 7.61 12.78
C GLU A 19 -28.05 8.27 11.82
N TRP A 20 -26.75 8.02 11.94
CA TRP A 20 -25.71 8.76 11.20
C TRP A 20 -24.80 7.93 10.29
N ASP A 21 -25.22 6.72 9.91
CA ASP A 21 -24.61 6.04 8.76
C ASP A 21 -25.44 6.27 7.50
N PRO A 22 -25.13 7.31 6.69
CA PRO A 22 -25.78 7.46 5.39
C PRO A 22 -25.60 6.16 4.58
N PRO A 23 -26.64 5.69 3.86
CA PRO A 23 -26.60 4.40 3.19
C PRO A 23 -25.41 4.32 2.22
N MET A 24 -24.49 3.41 2.52
CA MET A 24 -23.24 3.25 1.79
C MET A 24 -23.52 2.95 0.31
N ARG A 25 -22.99 3.77 -0.58
CA ARG A 25 -23.16 3.59 -2.03
C ARG A 25 -22.20 2.52 -2.55
N ILE A 26 -22.68 1.29 -2.67
CA ILE A 26 -21.91 0.15 -3.22
C ILE A 26 -21.99 0.16 -4.75
N VAL A 27 -20.86 0.42 -5.43
CA VAL A 27 -20.75 0.30 -6.90
C VAL A 27 -20.62 -1.17 -7.27
N LYS A 28 -21.73 -1.80 -7.70
CA LYS A 28 -21.79 -3.23 -8.01
C LYS A 28 -21.03 -3.61 -9.29
N ASP A 29 -20.88 -2.69 -10.25
CA ASP A 29 -20.27 -2.94 -11.57
C ASP A 29 -18.84 -2.39 -11.70
N ARG A 30 -18.07 -2.37 -10.60
CA ARG A 30 -16.67 -1.94 -10.62
C ARG A 30 -15.80 -3.01 -11.27
N LYS A 31 -15.65 -2.95 -12.59
CA LYS A 31 -14.75 -3.83 -13.34
C LYS A 31 -13.31 -3.66 -12.87
N ARG A 32 -12.62 -4.78 -12.60
CA ARG A 32 -11.18 -4.74 -12.33
C ARG A 32 -10.47 -4.24 -13.60
N PRO A 33 -9.49 -3.33 -13.48
CA PRO A 33 -8.72 -2.87 -14.63
C PRO A 33 -8.16 -4.01 -15.46
N GLU A 34 -7.79 -5.14 -14.83
CA GLU A 34 -7.26 -6.33 -15.51
C GLU A 34 -8.24 -6.96 -16.51
N GLU A 35 -9.55 -6.94 -16.25
CA GLU A 35 -10.58 -7.49 -17.15
C GLU A 35 -10.75 -6.65 -18.42
N ARG A 36 -10.34 -5.38 -18.42
CA ARG A 36 -10.32 -4.52 -19.62
C ARG A 36 -9.10 -4.78 -20.51
N ILE A 37 -8.07 -5.47 -19.99
CA ILE A 37 -6.82 -5.71 -20.72
C ILE A 37 -6.72 -7.17 -21.21
N GLY A 38 -7.81 -7.93 -21.10
CA GLY A 38 -7.86 -9.37 -21.39
C GLY A 38 -8.15 -9.77 -22.84
N ALA A 39 -8.40 -8.84 -23.76
CA ALA A 39 -8.85 -9.16 -25.13
C ALA A 39 -7.75 -9.18 -26.21
N GLY A 40 -6.46 -9.31 -25.85
CA GLY A 40 -5.39 -9.35 -26.87
C GLY A 40 -3.96 -9.35 -26.36
N ARG A 41 -3.67 -10.00 -25.22
CA ARG A 41 -2.29 -10.19 -24.77
C ARG A 41 -1.78 -11.51 -25.32
N ASP A 42 -1.04 -11.46 -26.42
CA ASP A 42 -0.38 -12.65 -26.97
C ASP A 42 0.46 -13.31 -25.87
N LEU A 43 0.05 -14.51 -25.47
CA LEU A 43 0.54 -15.23 -24.28
C LEU A 43 2.04 -15.58 -24.36
N ILE A 44 2.66 -15.45 -25.54
CA ILE A 44 4.06 -15.80 -25.84
C ILE A 44 4.95 -14.54 -25.87
N LYS A 45 4.48 -13.36 -25.43
CA LYS A 45 5.33 -12.17 -25.48
C LYS A 45 6.45 -12.16 -24.45
N TYR A 46 6.29 -12.82 -23.31
CA TYR A 46 7.26 -12.75 -22.21
C TYR A 46 7.69 -14.13 -21.74
N VAL A 47 8.98 -14.28 -21.46
CA VAL A 47 9.62 -15.50 -20.96
C VAL A 47 10.51 -15.13 -19.78
N VAL A 48 10.58 -16.02 -18.78
CA VAL A 48 11.46 -15.86 -17.63
C VAL A 48 12.89 -16.22 -18.04
N SER A 49 13.84 -15.30 -17.81
CA SER A 49 15.26 -15.56 -18.06
C SER A 49 15.78 -16.65 -17.11
N PRO A 50 16.47 -17.70 -17.61
CA PRO A 50 17.03 -18.75 -16.77
C PRO A 50 18.14 -18.27 -15.82
N ILE A 51 18.81 -17.16 -16.15
CA ILE A 51 19.98 -16.67 -15.42
C ILE A 51 19.58 -15.65 -14.35
N SER A 52 18.68 -14.73 -14.69
CA SER A 52 18.27 -13.65 -13.79
C SER A 52 16.91 -13.87 -13.14
N GLY A 53 16.09 -14.78 -13.65
CA GLY A 53 14.70 -14.95 -13.21
C GLY A 53 13.78 -13.77 -13.56
N GLU A 54 14.25 -12.83 -14.38
CA GLU A 54 13.47 -11.65 -14.80
C GLU A 54 12.51 -12.00 -15.94
N LEU A 55 11.33 -11.37 -15.96
CA LEU A 55 10.32 -11.54 -17.01
C LEU A 55 10.66 -10.62 -18.20
N VAL A 56 11.12 -11.21 -19.29
CA VAL A 56 11.71 -10.49 -20.45
C VAL A 56 10.90 -10.77 -21.70
N HIS A 57 10.74 -9.77 -22.56
CA HIS A 57 10.03 -9.97 -23.83
C HIS A 57 10.81 -10.92 -24.75
N VAL A 58 10.13 -11.82 -25.48
CA VAL A 58 10.80 -12.82 -26.34
C VAL A 58 11.70 -12.18 -27.38
N ASN A 59 11.29 -11.05 -27.95
CA ASN A 59 12.11 -10.28 -28.89
C ASN A 59 13.38 -9.67 -28.26
N GLU A 60 13.38 -9.46 -26.94
CA GLU A 60 14.48 -8.83 -26.19
C GLU A 60 15.35 -9.85 -25.44
N MET A 61 15.00 -11.14 -25.49
CA MET A 61 15.70 -12.20 -24.75
C MET A 61 17.17 -12.33 -25.16
N SER A 62 17.48 -12.19 -26.46
CA SER A 62 18.86 -12.25 -26.96
C SER A 62 19.73 -11.14 -26.37
N GLU A 63 19.22 -9.92 -26.34
CA GLU A 63 19.93 -8.77 -25.77
C GLU A 63 20.02 -8.87 -24.25
N HIS A 64 18.95 -9.33 -23.59
CA HIS A 64 18.97 -9.58 -22.14
C HIS A 64 20.05 -10.59 -21.75
N MET A 65 20.17 -11.70 -22.49
CA MET A 65 21.24 -12.68 -22.29
C MET A 65 22.62 -12.07 -22.57
N ARG A 66 22.75 -11.32 -23.66
CA ARG A 66 24.00 -10.66 -24.04
C ARG A 66 24.48 -9.70 -22.95
N ILE A 67 23.61 -8.81 -22.46
CA ILE A 67 23.95 -7.83 -21.42
C ILE A 67 24.28 -8.54 -20.10
N SER A 68 23.45 -9.52 -19.69
CA SER A 68 23.63 -10.24 -18.43
C SER A 68 24.93 -11.04 -18.38
N LEU A 69 25.40 -11.56 -19.52
CA LEU A 69 26.63 -12.35 -19.60
C LEU A 69 27.89 -11.52 -19.87
N ILE A 70 27.77 -10.30 -20.39
CA ILE A 70 28.91 -9.44 -20.73
C ILE A 70 29.42 -8.66 -19.53
N ASP A 71 28.55 -8.17 -18.64
CA ASP A 71 28.97 -7.24 -17.59
C ASP A 71 28.57 -7.69 -16.17
N PRO A 72 29.50 -8.29 -15.41
CA PRO A 72 29.25 -8.63 -14.01
C PRO A 72 29.11 -7.39 -13.11
N LYS A 73 29.71 -6.25 -13.45
CA LYS A 73 29.61 -5.00 -12.66
C LYS A 73 28.25 -4.33 -12.80
N TYR A 74 27.63 -4.43 -13.98
CA TYR A 74 26.28 -3.89 -14.21
C TYR A 74 25.24 -4.50 -13.26
N ASN A 75 25.33 -5.81 -12.99
CA ASN A 75 24.44 -6.47 -12.04
C ASN A 75 24.60 -5.93 -10.61
N GLU A 76 25.83 -5.70 -10.15
CA GLU A 76 26.10 -5.13 -8.83
C GLU A 76 25.58 -3.69 -8.72
N GLN A 77 25.84 -2.86 -9.72
CA GLN A 77 25.33 -1.48 -9.75
C GLN A 77 23.80 -1.42 -9.79
N LYS A 78 23.17 -2.28 -10.59
CA LYS A 78 21.71 -2.43 -10.63
C LYS A 78 21.17 -2.82 -9.26
N LYS A 79 21.79 -3.82 -8.59
CA LYS A 79 21.41 -4.23 -7.23
C LYS A 79 21.56 -3.09 -6.21
N MET A 80 22.66 -2.35 -6.25
CA MET A 80 22.86 -1.18 -5.38
C MET A 80 21.81 -0.10 -5.63
N MET A 81 21.49 0.18 -6.89
CA MET A 81 20.43 1.13 -7.24
C MET A 81 19.06 0.68 -6.72
N PHE A 82 18.70 -0.59 -6.89
CA PHE A 82 17.44 -1.14 -6.37
C PHE A 82 17.39 -1.12 -4.84
N ALA A 83 18.49 -1.39 -4.15
CA ALA A 83 18.58 -1.27 -2.70
C ALA A 83 18.33 0.18 -2.26
N LYS A 84 18.98 1.14 -2.93
CA LYS A 84 18.78 2.57 -2.66
C LYS A 84 17.34 3.00 -2.89
N ILE A 85 16.68 2.55 -3.96
CA ILE A 85 15.26 2.86 -4.20
C ILE A 85 14.42 2.34 -3.03
N ARG A 86 14.58 1.08 -2.63
CA ARG A 86 13.85 0.49 -1.50
C ARG A 86 14.07 1.27 -0.20
N GLU A 87 15.29 1.72 0.05
CA GLU A 87 15.63 2.55 1.21
C GLU A 87 14.95 3.93 1.14
N THR A 88 14.97 4.58 -0.03
CA THR A 88 14.37 5.92 -0.23
C THR A 88 12.84 5.91 -0.36
N THR A 89 12.20 4.75 -0.57
CA THR A 89 10.73 4.66 -0.59
C THR A 89 10.10 4.74 0.80
N LEU A 90 10.89 4.59 1.86
CA LEU A 90 10.44 4.84 3.23
C LEU A 90 10.60 6.33 3.54
N ALA A 91 9.55 6.97 4.06
CA ALA A 91 9.66 8.34 4.55
C ALA A 91 10.62 8.39 5.75
N HIS A 92 11.48 9.40 5.80
CA HIS A 92 12.37 9.60 6.95
C HIS A 92 11.59 10.12 8.17
N ASP A 93 12.13 9.95 9.38
CA ASP A 93 11.46 10.35 10.64
C ASP A 93 11.05 11.84 10.64
N ASP A 94 11.88 12.70 10.05
CA ASP A 94 11.60 14.13 9.86
C ASP A 94 10.45 14.41 8.87
N GLU A 95 10.24 13.54 7.89
CA GLU A 95 9.11 13.62 6.96
C GLU A 95 7.84 13.07 7.59
N ILE A 96 7.95 12.00 8.38
CA ILE A 96 6.84 11.41 9.13
C ILE A 96 6.28 12.42 10.11
N SER A 97 7.12 13.07 10.92
CA SER A 97 6.69 14.09 11.90
C SER A 97 6.00 15.28 11.23
N ARG A 98 6.57 15.83 10.15
CA ARG A 98 5.95 16.91 9.37
C ARG A 98 4.60 16.51 8.79
N ASN A 99 4.48 15.30 8.26
CA ASN A 99 3.24 14.79 7.70
C ASN A 99 2.16 14.56 8.78
N ILE A 100 2.54 14.07 9.96
CA ILE A 100 1.62 13.90 11.10
C ILE A 100 1.10 15.27 11.56
N VAL A 101 1.98 16.27 11.72
CA VAL A 101 1.57 17.63 12.10
C VAL A 101 0.68 18.26 11.02
N GLY A 102 1.01 18.06 9.75
CA GLY A 102 0.18 18.48 8.63
C GLY A 102 -1.21 17.84 8.67
N LEU A 103 -1.28 16.54 8.96
CA LEU A 103 -2.54 15.80 9.06
C LEU A 103 -3.39 16.28 10.24
N ALA A 104 -2.77 16.53 11.40
CA ALA A 104 -3.45 17.07 12.58
C ALA A 104 -4.14 18.42 12.30
N ARG A 105 -3.51 19.30 11.52
CA ARG A 105 -4.11 20.58 11.09
C ARG A 105 -5.31 20.42 10.16
N HIS A 106 -5.28 19.43 9.27
CA HIS A 106 -6.37 19.19 8.32
C HIS A 106 -7.51 18.33 8.92
N ARG A 107 -7.22 17.57 9.97
CA ARG A 107 -8.15 16.66 10.66
C ARG A 107 -8.06 16.90 12.19
N PRO A 108 -8.57 18.04 12.70
CA PRO A 108 -8.54 18.34 14.13
C PRO A 108 -9.32 17.32 14.98
N ASN A 109 -10.30 16.62 14.40
CA ASN A 109 -11.09 15.58 15.07
C ASN A 109 -10.32 14.27 15.36
N ILE A 110 -9.16 14.05 14.73
CA ILE A 110 -8.40 12.80 14.91
C ILE A 110 -7.25 12.98 15.90
N PHE A 111 -6.68 14.18 15.97
CA PHE A 111 -5.48 14.45 16.78
C PHE A 111 -5.74 15.29 18.02
N GLY A 112 -7.01 15.65 18.29
CA GLY A 112 -7.40 16.39 19.49
C GLY A 112 -6.91 17.85 19.43
N THR A 113 -7.80 18.80 19.67
CA THR A 113 -7.40 20.16 19.95
C THR A 113 -6.62 20.20 21.26
N THR A 114 -5.55 20.99 21.33
CA THR A 114 -4.72 21.22 22.52
C THR A 114 -5.45 22.05 23.60
N GLU A 115 -6.66 21.67 24.00
CA GLU A 115 -7.41 22.29 25.10
C GLU A 115 -7.99 21.26 26.08
N GLU A 116 -7.58 19.99 25.99
CA GLU A 116 -7.90 19.00 27.00
C GLU A 116 -6.60 18.35 27.48
N GLU A 117 -6.30 18.59 28.76
CA GLU A 117 -5.14 18.18 29.57
C GLU A 117 -3.98 19.18 29.70
N VAL A 118 -4.04 19.92 30.82
CA VAL A 118 -2.89 20.23 31.70
C VAL A 118 -2.35 18.93 32.29
#